data_AF-A0A8J7PC48-F1
#
_entry.id   AF-A0A8J7PC48-F1
#
_cell.length_a   1.000
_cell.length_b   1.000
_cell.length_c   1.000
_cell.angle_alpha   90.00
_cell.angle_beta   90.00
_cell.angle_gamma   90.00
#
_symmetry.space_group_name_H-M   'P 1'
#
loop_
_entity.id
_entity.type
_entity.pdbx_description
1 polymer ?
#
loop_
_entity_poly.entity_id
_entity_poly.type
_entity_poly.pdbx_seq_one_letter_code
_entity_poly.pdbx_strand_id
1 'polypeptide(L)'
;MFGRNDGRNPPQQGKSTGKEVRKFLDGNPGKPTQAPLPNRAVDRSMYSNGLAAGQNPDWSVAVSEQILVYHESEPVEPGTDWMSQLKQDSLQFLADQRGVHLQEVYRESIYKSGIAILVDKIYGLLQRYMFEFNQVANGTELHVSGSISGDVTEVTKYNRFREAEETKTYFRARFSTRLCSLVVRGCDDKVECFLVPTSKVMALSRTENDYQPIATIQVKITEQGMMWRMQDANPPIETLDQLCMWLFSAMIQETKNYARLGGEEGAV
;
A
#
# COMPACT_ATOMS: atom_id res chain seq x y z
N MET A 1 20.69 18.99 64.87
CA MET A 1 21.83 19.52 64.09
C MET A 1 21.36 19.76 62.67
N PHE A 2 21.52 21.01 62.19
CA PHE A 2 21.58 21.54 60.80
C PHE A 2 20.81 20.78 59.69
N GLY A 3 19.82 21.30 58.95
CA GLY A 3 19.47 22.68 58.55
C GLY A 3 19.97 22.98 57.13
N ARG A 4 19.06 23.21 56.16
CA ARG A 4 19.14 23.98 54.87
C ARG A 4 18.24 23.36 53.79
N ASN A 5 17.58 24.07 52.88
CA ASN A 5 17.10 25.45 52.78
C ASN A 5 16.24 25.51 51.51
N ASP A 6 15.12 26.23 51.57
CA ASP A 6 14.31 26.66 50.41
C ASP A 6 15.02 27.74 49.57
N GLY A 7 14.64 27.82 48.28
CA GLY A 7 14.93 28.97 47.40
C GLY A 7 14.65 28.65 45.93
N ARG A 8 13.46 28.94 45.39
CA ARG A 8 13.03 30.18 44.72
C ARG A 8 13.84 30.62 43.47
N ASN A 9 13.16 30.41 42.33
CA ASN A 9 12.89 31.32 41.21
C ASN A 9 13.69 31.28 39.87
N PRO A 10 12.98 31.48 38.73
CA PRO A 10 13.45 31.51 37.32
C PRO A 10 13.92 32.95 36.93
N PRO A 11 14.38 33.34 35.69
CA PRO A 11 13.73 33.29 34.34
C PRO A 11 14.76 33.01 33.18
N GLN A 12 14.50 32.90 31.87
CA GLN A 12 14.08 33.87 30.82
C GLN A 12 14.01 33.11 29.47
N GLN A 13 12.93 33.22 28.71
CA GLN A 13 12.82 33.98 27.45
C GLN A 13 14.02 33.97 26.48
N GLY A 14 13.81 33.33 25.32
CA GLY A 14 14.55 33.56 24.08
C GLY A 14 13.65 33.34 22.87
N LYS A 15 13.23 34.45 22.24
CA LYS A 15 12.49 34.51 20.96
C LYS A 15 13.43 34.22 19.78
N SER A 16 12.96 33.43 18.80
CA SER A 16 13.20 33.67 17.36
C SER A 16 12.08 32.96 16.59
N THR A 17 11.06 33.64 16.03
CA THR A 17 11.01 34.30 14.71
C THR A 17 11.63 33.51 13.57
N GLY A 18 10.77 32.81 12.82
CA GLY A 18 11.10 32.18 11.55
C GLY A 18 9.85 31.62 10.87
N LYS A 19 8.99 32.51 10.34
CA LYS A 19 7.97 32.14 9.36
C LYS A 19 8.69 31.72 8.08
N GLU A 20 8.67 30.44 7.73
CA GLU A 20 8.89 30.02 6.34
C GLU A 20 7.63 29.40 5.76
N VAL A 21 6.98 30.22 4.96
CA VAL A 21 5.94 29.89 3.99
C VAL A 21 6.55 28.90 3.01
N ARG A 22 6.11 27.64 3.05
CA ARG A 22 6.44 26.67 2.00
C ARG A 22 5.86 27.16 0.70
N LYS A 23 6.74 27.61 -0.20
CA LYS A 23 6.42 28.01 -1.57
C LYS A 23 5.88 26.81 -2.33
N PHE A 24 4.68 26.98 -2.86
CA PHE A 24 4.10 26.17 -3.92
C PHE A 24 5.04 26.16 -5.12
N LEU A 25 5.42 24.97 -5.59
CA LEU A 25 5.94 24.75 -6.93
C LEU A 25 4.81 24.11 -7.74
N ASP A 26 3.90 24.96 -8.22
CA ASP A 26 3.05 24.68 -9.37
C ASP A 26 3.96 24.62 -10.62
N GLY A 27 4.44 23.43 -10.93
CA GLY A 27 5.13 23.14 -12.18
C GLY A 27 4.14 22.77 -13.28
N ASN A 28 3.47 23.77 -13.85
CA ASN A 28 2.63 23.63 -15.04
C ASN A 28 3.52 23.41 -16.30
N PRO A 29 3.40 22.28 -17.04
CA PRO A 29 4.18 22.05 -18.25
C PRO A 29 3.45 22.69 -19.43
N GLY A 30 3.53 24.01 -19.54
CA GLY A 30 2.83 24.74 -20.59
C GLY A 30 3.49 26.07 -20.89
N LYS A 31 4.59 26.03 -21.67
CA LYS A 31 5.00 27.04 -22.67
C LYS A 31 6.36 26.67 -23.29
N PRO A 32 6.46 26.45 -24.61
CA PRO A 32 7.74 26.31 -25.27
C PRO A 32 8.48 27.65 -25.27
N THR A 33 9.69 27.63 -24.73
CA THR A 33 10.65 28.73 -24.78
C THR A 33 11.20 28.84 -26.20
N GLN A 34 10.87 29.91 -26.91
CA GLN A 34 11.50 30.25 -28.18
C GLN A 34 12.98 30.59 -27.95
N ALA A 35 13.87 29.74 -28.46
CA ALA A 35 15.27 30.07 -28.70
C ALA A 35 15.41 30.57 -30.15
N PRO A 36 16.16 31.65 -30.42
CA PRO A 36 16.37 32.14 -31.77
C PRO A 36 17.62 31.52 -32.42
N LEU A 37 17.59 31.47 -33.76
CA LEU A 37 18.67 31.29 -34.77
C LEU A 37 18.74 29.91 -35.47
N PRO A 38 19.24 29.82 -36.73
CA PRO A 38 19.86 30.86 -37.56
C PRO A 38 19.19 31.08 -38.94
N ASN A 39 19.36 32.30 -39.46
CA ASN A 39 19.12 32.68 -40.85
C ASN A 39 19.76 31.69 -41.83
N ARG A 40 18.94 30.91 -42.55
CA ARG A 40 19.29 30.40 -43.87
C ARG A 40 18.71 31.37 -44.90
N ALA A 41 19.52 32.36 -45.28
CA ALA A 41 19.33 33.07 -46.52
C ALA A 41 19.43 32.05 -47.66
N VAL A 42 18.28 31.72 -48.27
CA VAL A 42 18.26 30.95 -49.51
C VAL A 42 18.56 31.95 -50.62
N ASP A 43 19.79 31.84 -51.15
CA ASP A 43 20.28 32.58 -52.29
C ASP A 43 19.42 32.24 -53.53
N ARG A 44 18.57 33.18 -53.98
CA ARG A 44 17.73 33.03 -55.18
C ARG A 44 18.39 33.57 -56.45
N SER A 45 19.72 33.73 -56.45
CA SER A 45 20.48 34.31 -57.56
C SER A 45 20.81 33.34 -58.71
N MET A 46 20.25 32.13 -58.75
CA MET A 46 20.53 31.12 -59.79
C MET A 46 19.51 31.03 -60.94
N TYR A 47 18.49 31.89 -60.99
CA TYR A 47 17.57 31.97 -62.15
C TYR A 47 17.74 33.30 -62.90
N SER A 48 18.96 33.52 -63.37
CA SER A 48 19.24 34.47 -64.44
C SER A 48 19.86 33.71 -65.60
N ASN A 49 19.03 33.22 -66.50
CA ASN A 49 19.44 33.12 -67.90
C ASN A 49 18.27 33.39 -68.84
N GLY A 50 18.54 34.29 -69.78
CA GLY A 50 17.57 34.96 -70.61
C GLY A 50 16.85 34.08 -71.64
N LEU A 51 15.68 34.57 -72.01
CA LEU A 51 15.15 34.69 -73.37
C LEU A 51 15.18 33.44 -74.26
N ALA A 52 14.02 32.77 -74.35
CA ALA A 52 13.49 32.32 -75.62
C ALA A 52 11.95 32.33 -75.57
N ALA A 53 11.35 32.95 -76.58
CA ALA A 53 9.92 33.03 -76.78
C ALA A 53 9.28 31.62 -76.89
N GLY A 54 8.11 31.45 -76.28
CA GLY A 54 7.32 30.23 -76.46
C GLY A 54 6.16 30.16 -75.46
N GLN A 55 4.97 30.40 -75.97
CA GLN A 55 3.68 30.30 -75.28
C GLN A 55 3.54 29.05 -74.41
N ASN A 56 3.19 29.22 -73.12
CA ASN A 56 2.01 28.62 -72.49
C ASN A 56 1.96 28.98 -71.00
N PRO A 57 1.02 29.84 -70.57
CA PRO A 57 0.86 30.23 -69.18
C PRO A 57 -0.07 29.25 -68.42
N ASP A 58 -0.13 29.44 -67.11
CA ASP A 58 -1.27 29.14 -66.24
C ASP A 58 -1.59 27.71 -65.78
N TRP A 59 -1.11 26.62 -66.38
CA TRP A 59 -1.58 25.30 -65.92
C TRP A 59 -1.18 24.95 -64.48
N SER A 60 0.05 25.30 -64.06
CA SER A 60 0.55 24.91 -62.73
C SER A 60 -0.02 25.77 -61.60
N VAL A 61 -0.27 27.05 -61.86
CA VAL A 61 -0.90 27.98 -60.92
C VAL A 61 -2.38 27.66 -60.81
N ALA A 62 -3.08 27.47 -61.95
CA ALA A 62 -4.48 27.10 -61.97
C ALA A 62 -4.73 25.74 -61.30
N VAL A 63 -3.87 24.73 -61.51
CA VAL A 63 -3.98 23.44 -60.81
C VAL A 63 -3.69 23.57 -59.33
N SER A 64 -2.73 24.41 -58.92
CA SER A 64 -2.44 24.63 -57.49
C SER A 64 -3.58 25.36 -56.76
N GLU A 65 -4.19 26.35 -57.42
CA GLU A 65 -5.38 27.05 -56.93
C GLU A 65 -6.58 26.10 -56.90
N GLN A 66 -6.72 25.25 -57.91
CA GLN A 66 -7.80 24.26 -57.97
C GLN A 66 -7.62 23.16 -56.91
N ILE A 67 -6.40 22.72 -56.59
CA ILE A 67 -6.11 21.77 -55.51
C ILE A 67 -6.42 22.39 -54.13
N LEU A 68 -6.06 23.66 -53.91
CA LEU A 68 -6.37 24.37 -52.67
C LEU A 68 -7.88 24.61 -52.51
N VAL A 69 -8.57 24.99 -53.59
CA VAL A 69 -10.02 25.17 -53.60
C VAL A 69 -10.74 23.84 -53.36
N TYR A 70 -10.27 22.72 -53.92
CA TYR A 70 -10.85 21.40 -53.65
C TYR A 70 -10.69 20.97 -52.18
N HIS A 71 -9.63 21.41 -51.50
CA HIS A 71 -9.40 21.12 -50.09
C HIS A 71 -10.20 22.05 -49.15
N GLU A 72 -10.57 23.26 -49.62
CA GLU A 72 -11.50 24.19 -48.93
C GLU A 72 -12.97 23.89 -49.23
N SER A 73 -13.28 23.26 -50.37
CA SER A 73 -14.63 23.01 -50.86
C SER A 73 -15.12 21.58 -50.64
N GLU A 74 -14.35 20.71 -49.97
CA GLU A 74 -14.97 19.52 -49.40
C GLU A 74 -16.02 20.01 -48.40
N PRO A 75 -17.32 19.68 -48.61
CA PRO A 75 -18.31 19.96 -47.60
C PRO A 75 -17.85 19.17 -46.38
N VAL A 76 -17.34 19.88 -45.37
CA VAL A 76 -17.26 19.36 -44.02
C VAL A 76 -18.71 19.07 -43.68
N GLU A 77 -19.13 17.82 -43.92
CA GLU A 77 -20.42 17.37 -43.42
C GLU A 77 -20.47 17.81 -41.97
N PRO A 78 -21.64 18.24 -41.46
CA PRO A 78 -21.84 18.37 -40.03
C PRO A 78 -21.89 16.95 -39.44
N GLY A 79 -20.85 16.16 -39.68
CA GLY A 79 -20.51 14.97 -38.94
C GLY A 79 -20.36 15.45 -37.53
N THR A 80 -21.37 15.14 -36.73
CA THR A 80 -21.34 15.04 -35.27
C THR A 80 -19.92 15.15 -34.79
N ASP A 81 -19.57 16.35 -34.31
CA ASP A 81 -18.23 16.79 -33.96
C ASP A 81 -17.47 15.64 -33.29
N TRP A 82 -16.65 14.93 -34.07
CA TRP A 82 -15.96 13.70 -33.64
C TRP A 82 -15.17 13.98 -32.36
N MET A 83 -14.73 15.23 -32.20
CA MET A 83 -13.93 15.70 -31.09
C MET A 83 -14.81 15.87 -29.85
N SER A 84 -16.06 16.30 -30.01
CA SER A 84 -17.06 16.30 -28.94
C SER A 84 -17.42 14.88 -28.50
N GLN A 85 -17.58 13.94 -29.44
CA GLN A 85 -17.77 12.51 -29.12
C GLN A 85 -16.57 11.96 -28.33
N LEU A 86 -15.34 12.19 -28.83
CA LEU A 86 -14.12 11.74 -28.17
C LEU A 86 -13.92 12.36 -26.78
N LYS A 87 -14.26 13.65 -26.61
CA LYS A 87 -14.25 14.32 -25.30
C LYS A 87 -15.26 13.68 -24.34
N GLN A 88 -16.46 13.38 -24.83
CA GLN A 88 -17.50 12.74 -24.03
C GLN A 88 -17.08 11.32 -23.61
N ASP A 89 -16.55 10.52 -24.52
CA ASP A 89 -16.04 9.17 -24.24
C ASP A 89 -14.86 9.22 -23.26
N SER A 90 -13.95 10.18 -23.43
CA SER A 90 -12.82 10.38 -22.50
C SER A 90 -13.28 10.80 -21.10
N LEU A 91 -14.28 11.68 -21.00
CA LEU A 91 -14.85 12.08 -19.72
C LEU A 91 -15.57 10.92 -19.03
N GLN A 92 -16.31 10.11 -19.79
CA GLN A 92 -16.96 8.90 -19.28
C GLN A 92 -15.92 7.89 -18.78
N PHE A 93 -14.86 7.63 -19.56
CA PHE A 93 -13.76 6.76 -19.14
C PHE A 93 -13.09 7.23 -17.84
N LEU A 94 -12.85 8.54 -17.69
CA LEU A 94 -12.28 9.11 -16.46
C LEU A 94 -13.25 9.01 -15.27
N ALA A 95 -14.56 9.18 -15.51
CA ALA A 95 -15.57 8.98 -14.48
C ALA A 95 -15.66 7.52 -14.05
N ASP A 96 -15.61 6.58 -15.01
CA ASP A 96 -15.62 5.14 -14.76
C ASP A 96 -14.36 4.70 -14.01
N GLN A 97 -13.17 5.20 -14.40
CA GLN A 97 -11.92 4.94 -13.65
C GLN A 97 -12.00 5.44 -12.20
N ARG A 98 -12.56 6.64 -11.97
CA ARG A 98 -12.76 7.15 -10.61
C ARG A 98 -13.75 6.30 -9.83
N GLY A 99 -14.83 5.84 -10.47
CA GLY A 99 -15.83 4.97 -9.86
C GLY A 99 -15.25 3.63 -9.42
N VAL A 100 -14.47 2.98 -10.29
CA VAL A 100 -13.78 1.71 -10.00
C VAL A 100 -12.80 1.89 -8.83
N HIS A 101 -11.96 2.93 -8.87
CA HIS A 101 -10.99 3.18 -7.80
C HIS A 101 -11.68 3.45 -6.44
N LEU A 102 -12.76 4.22 -6.44
CA LEU A 102 -13.54 4.48 -5.22
C LEU A 102 -14.13 3.18 -4.66
N GLN A 103 -14.66 2.31 -5.53
CA GLN A 103 -15.23 1.02 -5.13
C GLN A 103 -14.17 0.08 -4.53
N GLU A 104 -12.95 0.07 -5.07
CA GLU A 104 -11.82 -0.66 -4.49
C GLU A 104 -11.47 -0.17 -3.09
N VAL A 105 -11.35 1.15 -2.90
CA VAL A 105 -11.06 1.76 -1.59
C VAL A 105 -12.15 1.43 -0.57
N TYR A 106 -13.43 1.47 -0.96
CA TYR A 106 -14.53 1.06 -0.08
C TYR A 106 -14.44 -0.41 0.29
N ARG A 107 -14.15 -1.28 -0.70
CA ARG A 107 -13.96 -2.70 -0.46
C ARG A 107 -12.83 -2.95 0.52
N GLU A 108 -11.65 -2.36 0.30
CA GLU A 108 -10.50 -2.48 1.19
C GLU A 108 -10.83 -2.04 2.62
N SER A 109 -11.54 -0.92 2.79
CA SER A 109 -11.97 -0.43 4.11
C SER A 109 -12.88 -1.44 4.83
N ILE A 110 -13.83 -2.05 4.10
CA ILE A 110 -14.73 -3.07 4.66
C ILE A 110 -13.95 -4.32 5.09
N TYR A 111 -13.03 -4.79 4.24
CA TYR A 111 -12.16 -5.93 4.59
C TYR A 111 -11.27 -5.62 5.78
N LYS A 112 -10.65 -4.44 5.82
CA LYS A 112 -9.84 -3.98 6.95
C LYS A 112 -10.61 -4.05 8.27
N SER A 113 -11.84 -3.53 8.28
CA SER A 113 -12.72 -3.58 9.45
C SER A 113 -13.11 -5.01 9.84
N GLY A 114 -13.47 -5.86 8.87
CA GLY A 114 -13.83 -7.25 9.12
C GLY A 114 -12.66 -8.06 9.71
N ILE A 115 -11.46 -7.89 9.17
CA ILE A 115 -10.24 -8.52 9.67
C ILE A 115 -9.93 -8.07 11.11
N ALA A 116 -10.05 -6.78 11.40
CA ALA A 116 -9.87 -6.25 12.77
C ALA A 116 -10.78 -6.98 13.77
N ILE A 117 -12.08 -7.05 13.45
CA ILE A 117 -13.08 -7.71 14.29
C ILE A 117 -12.76 -9.20 14.48
N LEU A 118 -12.29 -9.89 13.43
CA LEU A 118 -11.94 -11.30 13.52
C LEU A 118 -10.70 -11.51 14.41
N VAL A 119 -9.65 -10.70 14.25
CA VAL A 119 -8.44 -10.77 15.08
C VAL A 119 -8.77 -10.44 16.53
N ASP A 120 -9.61 -9.44 16.80
CA ASP A 120 -10.08 -9.11 18.15
C ASP A 120 -10.84 -10.27 18.81
N LYS A 121 -11.69 -10.98 18.05
CA LYS A 121 -12.40 -12.17 18.55
C LYS A 121 -11.44 -13.31 18.88
N ILE A 122 -10.47 -13.57 18.02
CA ILE A 122 -9.42 -14.58 18.26
C ILE A 122 -8.64 -14.22 19.51
N TYR A 123 -8.22 -12.96 19.64
CA TYR A 123 -7.51 -12.45 20.80
C TYR A 123 -8.33 -12.63 22.09
N GLY A 124 -9.62 -12.26 22.08
CA GLY A 124 -10.50 -12.42 23.25
C GLY A 124 -10.64 -13.87 23.72
N LEU A 125 -10.77 -14.81 22.78
CA LEU A 125 -10.83 -16.25 23.10
C LEU A 125 -9.51 -16.77 23.69
N LEU A 126 -8.39 -16.46 23.02
CA LEU A 126 -7.06 -16.85 23.50
C LEU A 126 -6.71 -16.21 24.84
N GLN A 127 -7.12 -14.96 25.08
CA GLN A 127 -6.93 -14.28 26.35
C GLN A 127 -7.67 -14.99 27.50
N ARG A 128 -8.88 -15.51 27.25
CA ARG A 128 -9.61 -16.33 28.22
C ARG A 128 -8.83 -17.61 28.56
N TYR A 129 -8.33 -18.33 27.55
CA TYR A 129 -7.55 -19.55 27.81
C TYR A 129 -6.23 -19.26 28.52
N MET A 130 -5.55 -18.17 28.14
CA MET A 130 -4.35 -17.68 28.83
C MET A 130 -4.64 -17.44 30.32
N PHE A 131 -5.74 -16.75 30.63
CA PHE A 131 -6.11 -16.46 32.02
C PHE A 131 -6.30 -17.74 32.85
N GLU A 132 -7.09 -18.69 32.34
CA GLU A 132 -7.32 -19.98 33.02
C GLU A 132 -6.03 -20.80 33.15
N PHE A 133 -5.25 -20.89 32.08
CA PHE A 133 -4.02 -21.69 32.06
C PHE A 133 -2.95 -21.12 33.00
N ASN A 134 -2.83 -19.79 33.06
CA ASN A 134 -1.84 -19.14 33.91
C ASN A 134 -2.12 -19.30 35.40
N GLN A 135 -3.33 -19.65 35.83
CA GLN A 135 -3.58 -19.99 37.24
C GLN A 135 -2.74 -21.19 37.70
N VAL A 136 -2.43 -22.11 36.78
CA VAL A 136 -1.63 -23.31 37.05
C VAL A 136 -0.17 -23.11 36.61
N ALA A 137 0.05 -22.43 35.48
CA ALA A 137 1.38 -22.25 34.90
C ALA A 137 2.18 -21.06 35.46
N ASN A 138 1.64 -20.33 36.44
CA ASN A 138 2.28 -19.13 36.98
C ASN A 138 3.71 -19.42 37.50
N GLY A 139 4.67 -18.57 37.13
CA GLY A 139 6.07 -18.73 37.51
C GLY A 139 6.83 -19.85 36.79
N THR A 140 6.22 -20.52 35.80
CA THR A 140 6.87 -21.53 34.97
C THR A 140 7.21 -21.01 33.58
N GLU A 141 7.98 -21.77 32.81
CA GLU A 141 8.29 -21.44 31.41
C GLU A 141 7.07 -21.48 30.48
N LEU A 142 5.97 -22.10 30.93
CA LEU A 142 4.71 -22.18 30.21
C LEU A 142 3.80 -20.98 30.49
N HIS A 143 4.20 -20.05 31.38
CA HIS A 143 3.42 -18.84 31.61
C HIS A 143 3.25 -18.06 30.29
N VAL A 144 2.00 -17.76 29.92
CA VAL A 144 1.65 -17.09 28.67
C VAL A 144 1.38 -15.62 28.93
N SER A 145 1.85 -14.74 28.04
CA SER A 145 1.52 -13.32 28.01
C SER A 145 0.88 -12.96 26.68
N GLY A 146 -0.12 -12.07 26.70
CA GLY A 146 -0.86 -11.64 25.51
C GLY A 146 -0.67 -10.15 25.25
N SER A 147 -0.56 -9.76 23.99
CA SER A 147 -0.54 -8.36 23.56
C SER A 147 -1.26 -8.20 22.22
N ILE A 148 -2.02 -7.13 22.07
CA ILE A 148 -2.63 -6.73 20.80
C ILE A 148 -2.02 -5.39 20.36
N SER A 149 -1.59 -5.31 19.11
CA SER A 149 -0.92 -4.13 18.56
C SER A 149 -1.82 -3.29 17.64
N GLY A 150 -3.06 -3.73 17.40
CA GLY A 150 -3.98 -3.03 16.49
C GLY A 150 -3.41 -2.93 15.07
N ASP A 151 -3.56 -1.76 14.45
CA ASP A 151 -3.03 -1.42 13.13
C ASP A 151 -1.50 -1.22 13.17
N VAL A 152 -0.76 -2.06 12.47
CA VAL A 152 0.70 -1.93 12.28
C VAL A 152 0.99 -1.75 10.79
N THR A 153 1.36 -0.54 10.39
CA THR A 153 1.77 -0.24 9.00
C THR A 153 3.27 -0.46 8.84
N GLU A 154 3.63 -1.38 7.95
CA GLU A 154 5.01 -1.73 7.64
C GLU A 154 5.38 -1.34 6.22
N VAL A 155 6.63 -0.91 6.01
CA VAL A 155 7.16 -0.60 4.68
C VAL A 155 7.62 -1.90 4.02
N THR A 156 6.92 -2.32 2.97
CA THR A 156 7.21 -3.55 2.22
C THR A 156 8.30 -3.33 1.18
N LYS A 157 8.35 -2.13 0.58
CA LYS A 157 9.32 -1.79 -0.47
C LYS A 157 9.90 -0.40 -0.28
N TYR A 158 11.21 -0.29 -0.52
CA TYR A 158 11.94 0.98 -0.54
C TYR A 158 12.42 1.29 -1.95
N ASN A 159 12.30 2.55 -2.37
CA ASN A 159 12.87 3.03 -3.62
C ASN A 159 14.41 3.18 -3.48
N ARG A 160 15.11 3.41 -4.61
CA ARG A 160 16.55 3.71 -4.69
C ARG A 160 16.99 4.86 -3.79
N PHE A 161 16.08 5.78 -3.46
CA PHE A 161 16.30 6.90 -2.55
C PHE A 161 16.00 6.60 -1.07
N ARG A 162 15.74 5.32 -0.72
CA ARG A 162 15.33 4.86 0.63
C ARG A 162 14.00 5.45 1.12
N GLU A 163 13.17 5.93 0.21
CA GLU A 163 11.81 6.34 0.49
C GLU A 163 10.89 5.12 0.47
N ALA A 164 9.85 5.13 1.31
CA ALA A 164 8.83 4.08 1.31
C ALA A 164 8.04 4.12 0.00
N GLU A 165 8.18 3.08 -0.81
CA GLU A 165 7.50 2.93 -2.10
C GLU A 165 6.15 2.22 -1.92
N GLU A 166 6.11 1.25 -1.01
CA GLU A 166 4.93 0.45 -0.74
C GLU A 166 4.83 0.17 0.77
N THR A 167 3.63 0.33 1.31
CA THR A 167 3.32 0.05 2.71
C THR A 167 2.14 -0.90 2.81
N LYS A 168 2.16 -1.76 3.82
CA LYS A 168 1.10 -2.72 4.09
C LYS A 168 0.71 -2.65 5.56
N THR A 169 -0.59 -2.62 5.83
CA THR A 169 -1.11 -2.54 7.20
C THR A 169 -1.57 -3.91 7.66
N TYR A 170 -1.10 -4.32 8.83
CA TYR A 170 -1.39 -5.61 9.44
C TYR A 170 -2.11 -5.40 10.77
N PHE A 171 -3.13 -6.21 11.03
CA PHE A 171 -3.67 -6.37 12.38
C PHE A 171 -2.92 -7.46 13.10
N ARG A 172 -2.39 -7.15 14.28
CA ARG A 172 -1.51 -8.07 15.00
C ARG A 172 -1.96 -8.32 16.43
N ALA A 173 -2.07 -9.60 16.75
CA ALA A 173 -2.18 -10.10 18.10
C ALA A 173 -1.08 -11.13 18.36
N ARG A 174 -0.59 -11.18 19.59
CA ARG A 174 0.51 -12.05 19.98
C ARG A 174 0.24 -12.67 21.33
N PHE A 175 0.52 -13.96 21.45
CA PHE A 175 0.59 -14.70 22.70
C PHE A 175 1.97 -15.34 22.80
N SER A 176 2.68 -15.13 23.90
CA SER A 176 4.06 -15.60 24.05
C SER A 176 4.27 -16.29 25.38
N THR A 177 4.93 -17.43 25.33
CA THR A 177 5.65 -18.01 26.46
C THR A 177 7.09 -17.46 26.47
N ARG A 178 7.91 -17.99 27.38
CA ARG A 178 9.34 -17.66 27.42
C ARG A 178 10.07 -18.03 26.13
N LEU A 179 9.67 -19.14 25.48
CA LEU A 179 10.43 -19.76 24.39
C LEU A 179 9.75 -19.60 23.03
N CYS A 180 8.42 -19.60 22.98
CA CYS A 180 7.65 -19.60 21.74
C CYS A 180 6.57 -18.50 21.76
N SER A 181 6.23 -18.00 20.58
CA SER A 181 5.21 -16.99 20.38
C SER A 181 4.28 -17.38 19.24
N LEU A 182 2.98 -17.38 19.56
CA LEU A 182 1.90 -17.44 18.60
C LEU A 182 1.59 -16.02 18.12
N VAL A 183 1.80 -15.78 16.83
CA VAL A 183 1.46 -14.52 16.18
C VAL A 183 0.23 -14.73 15.31
N VAL A 184 -0.80 -13.91 15.52
CA VAL A 184 -2.00 -13.82 14.69
C VAL A 184 -1.91 -12.54 13.88
N ARG A 185 -1.83 -12.67 12.56
CA ARG A 185 -1.63 -11.58 11.61
C ARG A 185 -2.77 -11.52 10.60
N GLY A 186 -3.58 -10.47 10.68
CA GLY A 186 -4.63 -10.17 9.71
C GLY A 186 -4.14 -9.22 8.62
N CYS A 187 -4.41 -9.55 7.36
CA CYS A 187 -4.13 -8.67 6.23
C CYS A 187 -5.03 -9.00 5.03
N ASP A 188 -5.50 -7.98 4.31
CA ASP A 188 -6.37 -8.11 3.14
C ASP A 188 -7.62 -8.96 3.43
N ASP A 189 -7.73 -10.14 2.83
CA ASP A 189 -8.81 -11.11 2.99
C ASP A 189 -8.40 -12.34 3.81
N LYS A 190 -7.27 -12.30 4.53
CA LYS A 190 -6.74 -13.45 5.27
C LYS A 190 -6.24 -13.13 6.68
N VAL A 191 -6.33 -14.12 7.55
CA VAL A 191 -5.68 -14.12 8.86
C VAL A 191 -4.76 -15.33 8.94
N GLU A 192 -3.48 -15.08 9.13
CA GLU A 192 -2.43 -16.08 9.20
C GLU A 192 -1.95 -16.20 10.65
N CYS A 193 -1.77 -17.45 11.11
CA CYS A 193 -1.25 -17.74 12.44
C CYS A 193 0.12 -18.40 12.31
N PHE A 194 1.10 -17.89 13.04
CA PHE A 194 2.49 -18.37 13.01
C PHE A 194 2.92 -18.80 14.40
N LEU A 195 3.72 -19.87 14.48
CA LEU A 195 4.50 -20.20 15.67
C LEU A 195 5.96 -19.86 15.39
N VAL A 196 6.50 -18.94 16.18
CA VAL A 196 7.86 -18.44 16.02
C VAL A 196 8.57 -18.43 17.38
N PRO A 197 9.88 -18.72 17.44
CA PRO A 197 10.65 -18.57 18.67
C PRO A 197 10.60 -17.13 19.19
N THR A 198 10.42 -16.93 20.50
CA THR A 198 10.30 -15.59 21.10
C THR A 198 11.53 -14.72 20.80
N SER A 199 12.72 -15.31 20.67
CA SER A 199 13.96 -14.64 20.28
C SER A 199 13.92 -14.00 18.88
N LYS A 200 13.05 -14.49 17.99
CA LYS A 200 12.93 -14.08 16.58
C LYS A 200 11.74 -13.16 16.30
N VAL A 201 10.84 -12.98 17.26
CA VAL A 201 9.59 -12.21 17.16
C VAL A 201 9.81 -10.70 16.96
N MET A 202 10.95 -10.17 17.40
CA MET A 202 11.21 -8.73 17.39
C MET A 202 11.40 -8.14 15.97
N ALA A 203 11.51 -8.99 14.95
CA ALA A 203 11.78 -8.58 13.57
C ALA A 203 10.54 -8.48 12.64
N LEU A 204 9.33 -8.39 13.24
CA LEU A 204 8.06 -8.05 12.57
C LEU A 204 7.73 -8.99 11.39
N SER A 205 7.06 -8.51 10.32
CA SER A 205 6.58 -9.38 9.23
C SER A 205 7.67 -10.13 8.49
N ARG A 206 8.90 -9.61 8.45
CA ARG A 206 9.98 -10.23 7.66
C ARG A 206 10.31 -11.62 8.17
N THR A 207 10.49 -11.74 9.49
CA THR A 207 10.79 -13.03 10.10
C THR A 207 9.58 -13.95 10.06
N GLU A 208 8.36 -13.45 10.23
CA GLU A 208 7.16 -14.28 10.12
C GLU A 208 7.00 -14.91 8.74
N ASN A 209 7.41 -14.21 7.68
CA ASN A 209 7.37 -14.75 6.32
C ASN A 209 8.38 -15.88 6.07
N ASP A 210 9.41 -16.02 6.92
CA ASP A 210 10.34 -17.15 6.88
C ASP A 210 9.72 -18.42 7.50
N TYR A 211 8.59 -18.28 8.20
CA TYR A 211 7.87 -19.39 8.83
C TYR A 211 6.59 -19.69 8.07
N GLN A 212 6.31 -20.99 7.91
CA GLN A 212 5.03 -21.41 7.34
C GLN A 212 3.91 -21.14 8.35
N PRO A 213 2.79 -20.51 7.93
CA PRO A 213 1.65 -20.34 8.83
C PRO A 213 1.11 -21.72 9.22
N ILE A 214 0.88 -21.90 10.52
CA ILE A 214 0.26 -23.12 11.05
C ILE A 214 -1.23 -23.17 10.75
N ALA A 215 -1.85 -22.01 10.53
CA ALA A 215 -3.24 -21.87 10.14
C ALA A 215 -3.43 -20.62 9.30
N THR A 216 -4.25 -20.76 8.24
CA THR A 216 -4.67 -19.64 7.40
C THR A 216 -6.19 -19.63 7.34
N ILE A 217 -6.77 -18.50 7.75
CA ILE A 217 -8.20 -18.22 7.69
C ILE A 217 -8.44 -17.30 6.51
N GLN A 218 -9.34 -17.68 5.62
CA GLN A 218 -9.81 -16.80 4.56
C GLN A 218 -11.14 -16.16 4.94
N VAL A 219 -11.24 -14.86 4.75
CA VAL A 219 -12.41 -14.04 5.06
C VAL A 219 -13.06 -13.61 3.75
N LYS A 220 -14.38 -13.78 3.68
CA LYS A 220 -15.20 -13.30 2.58
C LYS A 220 -16.33 -12.47 3.13
N ILE A 221 -16.40 -11.20 2.73
CA ILE A 221 -17.48 -10.30 3.13
C ILE A 221 -18.52 -10.27 2.01
N THR A 222 -19.76 -10.56 2.37
CA THR A 222 -20.93 -10.49 1.50
C THR A 222 -21.94 -9.49 2.10
N GLU A 223 -23.00 -9.18 1.35
CA GLU A 223 -24.09 -8.32 1.86
C GLU A 223 -24.77 -8.88 3.11
N GLN A 224 -24.72 -10.21 3.30
CA GLN A 224 -25.28 -10.92 4.44
C GLN A 224 -24.38 -10.88 5.67
N GLY A 225 -23.13 -10.42 5.53
CA GLY A 225 -22.17 -10.30 6.62
C GLY A 225 -20.79 -10.87 6.29
N MET A 226 -19.99 -11.06 7.34
CA MET A 226 -18.65 -11.62 7.23
C MET A 226 -18.69 -13.13 7.43
N MET A 227 -18.22 -13.88 6.44
CA MET A 227 -17.96 -15.32 6.55
C MET A 227 -16.47 -15.56 6.59
N TRP A 228 -16.05 -16.56 7.36
CA TRP A 228 -14.66 -17.01 7.39
C TRP A 228 -14.62 -18.53 7.22
N ARG A 229 -13.53 -19.02 6.64
CA ARG A 229 -13.25 -20.44 6.48
C ARG A 229 -11.77 -20.70 6.64
N MET A 230 -11.40 -21.87 7.12
CA MET A 230 -10.00 -22.29 7.08
C MET A 230 -9.61 -22.66 5.66
N GLN A 231 -8.42 -22.25 5.23
CA GLN A 231 -7.89 -22.61 3.91
C GLN A 231 -7.36 -24.06 3.91
N ASP A 232 -6.61 -24.43 4.96
CA ASP A 232 -5.85 -25.69 5.01
C ASP A 232 -6.09 -26.50 6.30
N ALA A 233 -7.34 -26.53 6.82
CA ALA A 233 -7.63 -27.24 8.07
C ALA A 233 -7.64 -28.76 7.92
N ASN A 234 -6.71 -29.43 8.61
CA ASN A 234 -6.76 -30.86 8.90
C ASN A 234 -6.42 -31.08 10.40
N PRO A 235 -7.40 -31.42 11.26
CA PRO A 235 -8.81 -31.75 11.00
C PRO A 235 -9.67 -30.52 10.64
N PRO A 236 -10.89 -30.71 10.10
CA PRO A 236 -11.82 -29.61 9.82
C PRO A 236 -12.18 -28.87 11.11
N ILE A 237 -11.87 -27.57 11.14
CA ILE A 237 -12.20 -26.68 12.25
C ILE A 237 -13.44 -25.89 11.83
N GLU A 238 -14.53 -26.08 12.56
CA GLU A 238 -15.83 -25.48 12.23
C GLU A 238 -16.09 -24.19 13.01
N THR A 239 -15.49 -24.06 14.19
CA THR A 239 -15.72 -22.92 15.09
C THR A 239 -14.43 -22.19 15.44
N LEU A 240 -14.55 -20.90 15.74
CA LEU A 240 -13.40 -20.07 16.13
C LEU A 240 -12.83 -20.52 17.48
N ASP A 241 -13.70 -21.05 18.35
CA ASP A 241 -13.32 -21.61 19.65
C ASP A 241 -12.42 -22.84 19.47
N GLN A 242 -12.81 -23.80 18.61
CA GLN A 242 -11.97 -24.95 18.26
C GLN A 242 -10.62 -24.52 17.68
N LEU A 243 -10.61 -23.50 16.81
CA LEU A 243 -9.36 -22.95 16.27
C LEU A 243 -8.47 -22.43 17.40
N CYS A 244 -9.01 -21.59 18.28
CA CYS A 244 -8.25 -20.98 19.36
C CYS A 244 -7.75 -22.03 20.36
N MET A 245 -8.55 -23.06 20.66
CA MET A 245 -8.13 -24.20 21.50
C MET A 245 -6.95 -24.93 20.86
N TRP A 246 -7.03 -25.21 19.56
CA TRP A 246 -5.98 -25.88 18.81
C TRP A 246 -4.69 -25.03 18.76
N LEU A 247 -4.80 -23.74 18.42
CA LEU A 247 -3.67 -22.80 18.38
C LEU A 247 -2.98 -22.68 19.74
N PHE A 248 -3.76 -22.52 20.81
CA PHE A 248 -3.23 -22.43 22.17
C PHE A 248 -2.53 -23.73 22.58
N SER A 249 -3.14 -24.88 22.29
CA SER A 249 -2.54 -26.19 22.55
C SER A 249 -1.24 -26.38 21.77
N ALA A 250 -1.22 -26.03 20.48
CA ALA A 250 -0.03 -26.11 19.63
C ALA A 250 1.11 -25.25 20.18
N MET A 251 0.84 -24.01 20.58
CA MET A 251 1.83 -23.12 21.21
C MET A 251 2.43 -23.72 22.49
N ILE A 252 1.59 -24.29 23.37
CA ILE A 252 2.06 -24.91 24.61
C ILE A 252 2.88 -26.17 24.34
N GLN A 253 2.46 -27.02 23.39
CA GLN A 253 3.24 -28.20 23.00
C GLN A 253 4.58 -27.81 22.40
N GLU A 254 4.59 -26.81 21.54
CA GLU A 254 5.82 -26.31 20.94
C GLU A 254 6.77 -25.73 22.00
N THR A 255 6.23 -24.99 22.97
CA THR A 255 7.03 -24.52 24.12
C THR A 255 7.62 -25.69 24.92
N LYS A 256 6.87 -26.77 25.14
CA LYS A 256 7.39 -27.98 25.82
C LYS A 256 8.48 -28.66 25.00
N ASN A 257 8.35 -28.69 23.68
CA ASN A 257 9.37 -29.24 22.79
C ASN A 257 10.67 -28.42 22.89
N TYR A 258 10.58 -27.09 22.81
CA TYR A 258 11.73 -26.21 23.02
C TYR A 258 12.35 -26.37 24.41
N ALA A 259 11.56 -26.50 25.46
CA ALA A 259 12.10 -26.70 26.82
C ALA A 259 12.84 -28.04 26.96
N ARG A 260 12.41 -29.09 26.24
CA ARG A 260 13.11 -30.38 26.20
C ARG A 260 14.42 -30.29 25.42
N LEU A 261 14.38 -29.68 24.24
CA LEU A 261 15.54 -29.52 23.37
C LEU A 261 16.57 -28.54 23.94
N GLY A 262 16.13 -27.47 24.60
CA GLY A 262 16.97 -26.51 25.32
C GLY A 262 17.62 -27.07 26.59
N GLY A 263 17.24 -28.29 27.02
CA GLY A 263 18.00 -29.09 27.99
C GLY A 263 19.15 -29.88 27.36
N GLU A 264 19.18 -30.02 26.03
CA GLU A 264 20.18 -30.79 25.26
C GLU A 264 21.07 -29.91 24.36
N GLU A 265 20.72 -28.64 24.09
CA GLU A 265 21.57 -27.70 23.33
C GLU A 265 22.69 -27.07 24.19
N GLY A 266 23.47 -27.95 24.82
CA GLY A 266 24.87 -27.76 25.18
C GLY A 266 25.82 -28.58 24.29
N ALA A 267 25.36 -29.08 23.15
CA ALA A 267 26.20 -29.72 22.12
C ALA A 267 25.46 -29.77 20.77
N VAL A 268 25.73 -28.82 19.89
CA VAL A 268 26.34 -28.96 18.54
C VAL A 268 26.39 -27.58 17.90
#